data_AF-A0A920K756-F1
#
_entry.id   AF-A0A920K756-F1
#
_cell.length_a   1.000
_cell.length_b   1.000
_cell.length_c   1.000
_cell.angle_alpha   90.00
_cell.angle_beta   90.00
_cell.angle_gamma   90.00
#
_symmetry.space_group_name_H-M   'P 1'
#
loop_
_entity.id
_entity.type
_entity.pdbx_description
1 polymer ?
#
loop_
_entity_poly.entity_id
_entity_poly.type
_entity_poly.pdbx_seq_one_letter_code
_entity_poly.pdbx_strand_id
1 'polypeptide(L)'
;MARFWCYRTALGLRAAEAVRYLGRQFSVIDKGDYLPPRGEDVSAAIAADPAITHVMAIHCETSSGILNPLAEIAAATEAAGRKLLVDSMSAFGAIDLRTR
;
A
#
# COMPACT_ATOMS: atom_id res chain seq x y z
N MET A 1 -8.69 11.69 -12.13
CA MET A 1 -9.24 10.86 -11.03
C MET A 1 -8.09 10.14 -10.36
N ALA A 2 -8.08 10.04 -9.03
CA ALA A 2 -6.98 9.37 -8.32
C ALA A 2 -6.99 7.87 -8.58
N ARG A 3 -5.88 7.33 -9.10
CA ARG A 3 -5.62 5.90 -9.20
C ARG A 3 -4.85 5.44 -7.96
N PHE A 4 -5.39 4.42 -7.29
CA PHE A 4 -4.89 3.90 -6.02
C PHE A 4 -4.08 2.63 -6.24
N TRP A 5 -3.06 2.45 -5.41
CA TRP A 5 -2.35 1.18 -5.31
C TRP A 5 -2.78 0.40 -4.08
N CYS A 6 -2.90 -0.92 -4.18
CA CYS A 6 -3.02 -1.82 -3.03
C CYS A 6 -2.17 -3.10 -3.18
N TYR A 7 -1.83 -3.75 -2.07
CA TYR A 7 -1.07 -5.01 -2.07
C TYR A 7 -2.03 -6.23 -2.08
N ARG A 8 -1.70 -7.33 -2.77
CA ARG A 8 -2.53 -8.55 -2.74
C ARG A 8 -2.33 -9.33 -1.42
N THR A 9 -3.04 -8.89 -0.40
CA THR A 9 -3.28 -9.64 0.85
C THR A 9 -4.77 -9.63 1.15
N ALA A 10 -5.23 -10.35 2.18
CA ALA A 10 -6.64 -10.37 2.55
C ALA A 10 -7.19 -8.95 2.82
N LEU A 11 -6.49 -8.12 3.60
CA LEU A 11 -6.91 -6.74 3.86
C LEU A 11 -6.69 -5.84 2.64
N GLY A 12 -5.61 -6.04 1.89
CA GLY A 12 -5.38 -5.27 0.67
C GLY A 12 -6.44 -5.51 -0.41
N LEU A 13 -6.95 -6.74 -0.54
CA LEU A 13 -8.07 -7.04 -1.43
C LEU A 13 -9.38 -6.40 -0.95
N ARG A 14 -9.61 -6.31 0.36
CA ARG A 14 -10.76 -5.55 0.91
C ARG A 14 -10.66 -4.06 0.57
N ALA A 15 -9.47 -3.47 0.69
CA ALA A 15 -9.27 -2.08 0.31
C ALA A 15 -9.47 -1.87 -1.21
N ALA A 16 -8.96 -2.78 -2.05
CA ALA A 16 -9.18 -2.75 -3.49
C ALA A 16 -10.68 -2.85 -3.85
N GLU A 17 -11.41 -3.72 -3.15
CA GLU A 17 -12.86 -3.85 -3.32
C GLU A 17 -13.61 -2.58 -2.90
N ALA A 18 -13.21 -1.93 -1.81
CA ALA A 18 -13.79 -0.64 -1.42
C ALA A 18 -13.56 0.44 -2.51
N VAL A 19 -12.35 0.52 -3.07
CA VAL A 19 -12.03 1.45 -4.17
C VAL A 19 -12.84 1.13 -5.44
N ARG A 20 -13.06 -0.17 -5.73
CA ARG A 20 -13.93 -0.64 -6.81
C ARG A 20 -15.37 -0.18 -6.63
N TYR A 21 -15.94 -0.35 -5.44
CA TYR A 21 -17.32 0.08 -5.13
C TYR A 21 -17.50 1.60 -5.28
N LEU A 22 -16.45 2.38 -5.03
CA LEU A 22 -16.44 3.83 -5.20
C LEU A 22 -16.25 4.28 -6.66
N GLY A 23 -16.15 3.35 -7.62
CA GLY A 23 -15.96 3.66 -9.05
C GLY A 23 -14.61 4.28 -9.37
N ARG A 24 -13.58 4.02 -8.55
CA ARG A 24 -12.23 4.57 -8.73
C ARG A 24 -11.31 3.53 -9.37
N GLN A 25 -10.39 4.00 -10.20
CA GLN A 25 -9.37 3.13 -10.77
C GLN A 25 -8.33 2.75 -9.72
N PHE A 26 -7.82 1.54 -9.81
CA PHE A 26 -6.74 1.05 -8.96
C PHE A 26 -5.88 0.03 -9.69
N SER A 27 -4.72 -0.23 -9.14
CA SER A 27 -3.83 -1.34 -9.50
C SER A 27 -3.40 -2.08 -8.24
N VAL A 28 -3.05 -3.34 -8.38
CA VAL A 28 -2.59 -4.19 -7.26
C VAL A 28 -1.19 -4.69 -7.56
N ILE A 29 -0.25 -4.54 -6.61
CA ILE A 29 1.01 -5.31 -6.66
C ILE A 29 0.72 -6.66 -6.02
N ASP A 30 0.90 -7.71 -6.81
CA ASP A 30 0.74 -9.08 -6.37
C ASP A 30 2.12 -9.69 -6.08
N LYS A 31 2.36 -10.04 -4.82
CA LYS A 31 3.55 -10.78 -4.38
C LYS A 31 3.15 -12.11 -3.70
N GLY A 32 1.91 -12.57 -3.89
CA GLY A 32 1.32 -13.66 -3.11
C GLY A 32 1.09 -13.28 -1.64
N ASP A 33 0.74 -14.26 -0.82
CA ASP A 33 0.21 -14.03 0.55
C ASP A 33 1.28 -13.74 1.62
N TYR A 34 2.56 -13.94 1.30
CA TYR A 34 3.63 -14.01 2.31
C TYR A 34 4.81 -13.05 2.10
N LEU A 35 4.83 -12.29 1.01
CA LEU A 35 5.97 -11.43 0.67
C LEU A 35 5.59 -9.95 0.77
N PRO A 36 6.12 -9.21 1.77
CA PRO A 36 5.79 -7.79 1.90
C PRO A 36 6.26 -7.01 0.66
N PRO A 37 5.46 -6.04 0.16
CA PRO A 37 5.91 -5.15 -0.90
C PRO A 37 7.08 -4.30 -0.39
N ARG A 38 8.12 -4.19 -1.20
CA ARG A 38 9.32 -3.39 -0.91
C ARG A 38 9.18 -1.99 -1.53
N GLY A 39 10.00 -1.05 -1.07
CA GLY A 39 10.03 0.30 -1.66
C GLY A 39 10.34 0.32 -3.17
N GLU A 40 11.15 -0.63 -3.65
CA GLU A 40 11.45 -0.80 -5.07
C GLU A 40 10.22 -1.27 -5.88
N ASP A 41 9.38 -2.13 -5.31
CA ASP A 41 8.15 -2.60 -5.95
C ASP A 41 7.19 -1.41 -6.16
N VAL A 42 7.07 -0.54 -5.13
CA VAL A 42 6.25 0.67 -5.18
C VAL A 42 6.79 1.65 -6.22
N SER A 43 8.09 1.88 -6.23
CA SER A 43 8.75 2.74 -7.22
C SER A 43 8.51 2.24 -8.65
N ALA A 44 8.70 0.94 -8.88
CA ALA A 44 8.49 0.32 -10.19
C ALA A 44 7.02 0.42 -10.64
N ALA A 45 6.07 0.20 -9.73
CA ALA A 45 4.65 0.34 -10.05
C ALA A 45 4.25 1.78 -10.42
N ILE A 46 4.76 2.78 -9.70
CA ILE A 46 4.50 4.19 -10.01
C ILE A 46 5.16 4.59 -11.34
N ALA A 47 6.37 4.09 -11.62
CA ALA A 47 7.06 4.35 -12.88
C ALA A 47 6.33 3.73 -14.09
N ALA A 48 5.78 2.52 -13.92
CA ALA A 48 5.01 1.83 -14.95
C ALA A 48 3.64 2.48 -15.21
N ASP A 49 3.05 3.14 -14.20
CA ASP A 49 1.78 3.84 -14.32
C ASP A 49 1.81 5.23 -13.65
N PRO A 50 2.26 6.26 -14.39
CA PRO A 50 2.34 7.63 -13.87
C PRO A 50 0.99 8.24 -13.47
N ALA A 51 -0.14 7.63 -13.83
CA ALA A 51 -1.47 8.08 -13.39
C ALA A 51 -1.76 7.74 -11.91
N ILE A 52 -0.94 6.89 -11.29
CA ILE A 52 -1.00 6.61 -9.85
C ILE A 52 -0.66 7.90 -9.09
N THR A 53 -1.59 8.31 -8.22
CA THR A 53 -1.46 9.52 -7.39
C THR A 53 -1.43 9.19 -5.89
N HIS A 54 -1.95 8.02 -5.51
CA HIS A 54 -2.09 7.58 -4.13
C HIS A 54 -1.63 6.14 -3.98
N VAL A 55 -0.90 5.85 -2.90
CA VAL A 55 -0.43 4.53 -2.49
C VAL A 55 -1.15 4.14 -1.21
N MET A 56 -1.86 3.01 -1.17
CA MET A 56 -2.47 2.46 0.06
C MET A 56 -1.62 1.30 0.57
N ALA A 57 -1.08 1.41 1.78
CA ALA A 57 -0.32 0.37 2.43
C ALA A 57 -1.07 -0.17 3.66
N ILE A 58 -1.07 -1.50 3.82
CA ILE A 58 -1.50 -2.15 5.06
C ILE A 58 -0.27 -2.22 5.97
N HIS A 59 -0.32 -1.67 7.18
CA HIS A 59 0.81 -1.69 8.12
C HIS A 59 1.09 -3.11 8.60
N CYS A 60 0.07 -3.78 9.13
CA CYS A 60 0.15 -5.14 9.64
C CYS A 60 -0.99 -5.99 9.07
N GLU A 61 -0.64 -6.97 8.24
CA GLU A 61 -1.59 -7.95 7.71
C GLU A 61 -1.84 -9.03 8.76
N THR A 62 -2.99 -8.97 9.41
CA THR A 62 -3.37 -9.89 10.49
C THR A 62 -3.57 -11.33 10.04
N SER A 63 -3.90 -11.59 8.77
CA SER A 63 -4.13 -12.97 8.30
C SER A 63 -2.83 -13.78 8.21
N SER A 64 -1.73 -13.11 7.87
CA SER A 64 -0.40 -13.72 7.74
C SER A 64 0.58 -13.33 8.85
N GLY A 65 0.22 -12.35 9.68
CA GLY A 65 1.09 -11.80 10.72
C GLY A 65 2.22 -10.92 10.19
N ILE A 66 2.12 -10.45 8.94
CA ILE A 66 3.20 -9.72 8.27
C ILE A 66 3.13 -8.23 8.61
N LEU A 67 4.25 -7.70 9.11
CA LEU A 67 4.48 -6.27 9.24
C LEU A 67 5.13 -5.76 7.94
N ASN A 68 4.40 -4.92 7.19
CA ASN A 68 4.92 -4.36 5.96
C ASN A 68 5.92 -3.22 6.25
N PRO A 69 6.98 -3.06 5.45
CA PRO A 69 8.03 -2.07 5.67
C PRO A 69 7.55 -0.65 5.31
N LEU A 70 6.75 -0.03 6.17
CA LEU A 70 6.16 1.28 5.90
C LEU A 70 7.18 2.39 5.65
N ALA A 71 8.34 2.34 6.30
CA ALA A 71 9.39 3.34 6.06
C ALA A 71 9.88 3.32 4.60
N GLU A 72 10.09 2.13 4.02
CA GLU A 72 10.52 1.99 2.63
C GLU A 72 9.41 2.40 1.66
N ILE A 73 8.17 2.00 1.94
CA ILE A 73 7.00 2.36 1.13
C ILE A 73 6.77 3.88 1.17
N ALA A 74 6.90 4.50 2.35
CA ALA A 74 6.77 5.95 2.52
C ALA A 74 7.85 6.70 1.76
N ALA A 75 9.11 6.30 1.88
CA ALA A 75 10.22 6.90 1.15
C ALA A 75 10.02 6.82 -0.37
N ALA A 76 9.64 5.65 -0.90
CA ALA A 76 9.37 5.48 -2.34
C ALA A 76 8.19 6.33 -2.82
N THR A 77 7.11 6.36 -2.04
CA THR A 77 5.90 7.15 -2.34
C THR A 77 6.21 8.65 -2.36
N GLU A 78 6.97 9.13 -1.37
CA GLU A 78 7.38 10.52 -1.24
C GLU A 78 8.36 10.95 -2.33
N ALA A 79 9.36 10.12 -2.63
CA ALA A 79 10.30 10.37 -3.73
C ALA A 79 9.59 10.54 -5.08
N ALA A 80 8.48 9.83 -5.28
CA ALA A 80 7.63 9.96 -6.46
C ALA A 80 6.58 11.09 -6.38
N GLY A 81 6.56 11.87 -5.30
CA GLY A 81 5.61 12.96 -5.08
C GLY A 81 4.15 12.50 -4.94
N ARG A 82 3.93 11.25 -4.51
CA ARG A 82 2.60 10.64 -4.36
C ARG A 82 2.12 10.74 -2.92
N LYS A 83 0.82 10.53 -2.69
CA LYS A 83 0.24 10.52 -1.35
C LYS A 83 0.21 9.10 -0.80
N LEU A 84 0.61 8.93 0.46
CA LEU A 84 0.52 7.66 1.17
C LEU A 84 -0.74 7.64 2.06
N LEU A 85 -1.49 6.55 1.97
CA LEU A 85 -2.55 6.17 2.89
C LEU A 85 -2.12 4.88 3.60
N VAL A 86 -2.28 4.84 4.93
CA VAL A 86 -1.87 3.69 5.74
C VAL A 86 -3.07 3.14 6.48
N ASP A 87 -3.41 1.88 6.22
CA ASP A 87 -4.26 1.10 7.11
C ASP A 87 -3.39 0.55 8.24
N SER A 88 -3.55 1.09 9.44
CA SER A 88 -2.83 0.66 10.63
C SER A 88 -3.78 0.09 11.70
N MET A 89 -4.89 -0.54 11.29
CA MET A 89 -5.95 -0.99 12.21
C MET A 89 -5.45 -1.93 13.32
N SER A 90 -4.50 -2.81 13.02
CA SER A 90 -3.97 -3.83 13.95
C SER A 90 -2.61 -3.50 14.56
N ALA A 91 -2.02 -2.36 14.20
CA ALA A 91 -0.67 -1.97 14.64
C ALA A 91 -0.64 -0.61 15.36
N PHE A 92 -1.63 0.26 15.11
CA PHE A 92 -1.67 1.59 15.71
C PHE A 92 -1.80 1.50 17.23
N GLY A 93 -0.94 2.23 17.95
CA GLY A 93 -0.86 2.20 19.41
C GLY A 93 -0.01 1.05 19.99
N ALA A 94 0.43 0.09 19.16
CA ALA A 94 1.27 -1.03 19.59
C ALA A 94 2.65 -1.04 18.93
N ILE A 95 2.75 -0.57 17.68
CA ILE A 95 3.98 -0.53 16.89
C ILE A 95 4.31 0.93 16.57
N ASP A 96 5.58 1.30 16.71
CA ASP A 96 6.04 2.64 16.36
C ASP A 96 5.78 2.91 14.87
N LEU A 97 5.18 4.07 14.59
CA LEU A 97 4.78 4.46 13.25
C LEU A 97 5.46 5.77 12.90
N ARG A 98 6.56 5.68 12.15
CA ARG A 98 7.28 6.83 11.62
C ARG A 98 7.37 6.72 10.11
N THR A 99 6.73 7.67 9.44
CA THR A 99 6.75 7.77 7.98
C THR A 99 7.54 8.99 7.51
N ARG A 100 8.00 9.84 8.45
CA ARG A 100 8.83 11.04 8.29
C ARG A 100 9.60 11.34 9.57
#